data_AF-W2CZL5-F1
#
_entry.id   AF-W2CZL5-F1
#
_cell.length_a   1.000
_cell.length_b   1.000
_cell.length_c   1.000
_cell.angle_alpha   90.00
_cell.angle_beta   90.00
_cell.angle_gamma   90.00
#
_symmetry.space_group_name_H-M   'P 1'
#
loop_
_entity.id
_entity.type
_entity.pdbx_description
1 polymer ?
#
loop_
_entity_poly.entity_id
_entity_poly.type
_entity_poly.pdbx_seq_one_letter_code
_entity_poly.pdbx_strand_id
1 'polypeptide(L)'
;MTQRKKEFSYYRLRLETYLKDYHPERLADEAFIRDRSDAAAQAYEDAFRQGYPIFEAGHIATEVLFAGLHFSPYYMLEQIIENEFANVVPPERAADFALRLLQSNSIRETIEKYEP
;
A
#
# COMPACT_ATOMS: atom_id res chain seq x y z
N MET A 1 20.58 11.06 -16.45
CA MET A 1 19.34 11.70 -15.93
C MET A 1 18.05 10.95 -16.31
N THR A 2 18.03 10.17 -17.39
CA THR A 2 16.81 9.49 -17.88
C THR A 2 16.36 8.28 -17.06
N GLN A 3 17.30 7.58 -16.40
CA GLN A 3 17.02 6.37 -15.64
C GLN A 3 16.33 6.66 -14.30
N ARG A 4 16.85 7.61 -13.51
CA ARG A 4 16.19 8.12 -12.29
C ARG A 4 14.73 8.52 -12.51
N LYS A 5 14.46 9.26 -13.59
CA LYS A 5 13.09 9.70 -13.90
C LYS A 5 12.18 8.52 -14.25
N LYS A 6 12.70 7.49 -14.93
CA LYS A 6 11.94 6.25 -15.23
C LYS A 6 11.68 5.42 -13.99
N GLU A 7 12.67 5.26 -13.11
CA GLU A 7 12.55 4.53 -11.85
C GLU A 7 11.57 5.21 -10.89
N PHE A 8 11.65 6.54 -10.76
CA PHE A 8 10.66 7.33 -10.03
C PHE A 8 9.23 7.11 -10.56
N SER A 9 9.03 7.25 -11.87
CA SER A 9 7.73 6.98 -12.49
C SER A 9 7.26 5.52 -12.31
N TYR A 10 8.18 4.56 -12.27
CA TYR A 10 7.87 3.15 -12.05
C TYR A 10 7.39 2.89 -10.62
N TYR A 11 8.16 3.30 -9.61
CA TYR A 11 7.83 3.02 -8.20
C TYR A 11 6.58 3.78 -7.76
N ARG A 12 6.41 5.00 -8.23
CA ARG A 12 5.18 5.77 -7.98
C ARG A 12 3.95 5.04 -8.53
N LEU A 13 3.96 4.67 -9.81
CA LEU A 13 2.83 3.99 -10.44
C LEU A 13 2.50 2.67 -9.73
N ARG A 14 3.54 1.92 -9.35
CA ARG A 14 3.39 0.66 -8.63
C ARG A 14 2.77 0.85 -7.25
N LEU A 15 3.19 1.90 -6.52
CA LEU A 15 2.61 2.25 -5.23
C LEU A 15 1.15 2.71 -5.36
N GLU A 16 0.85 3.63 -6.26
CA GLU A 16 -0.53 4.11 -6.51
C GLU A 16 -1.48 2.97 -6.87
N THR A 17 -1.02 2.02 -7.71
CA THR A 17 -1.80 0.82 -8.06
C THR A 17 -2.07 -0.03 -6.82
N TYR A 18 -1.05 -0.27 -5.99
CA TYR A 18 -1.21 -1.04 -4.76
C TYR A 18 -2.12 -0.36 -3.74
N LEU A 19 -1.98 0.96 -3.55
CA LEU A 19 -2.83 1.73 -2.65
C LEU A 19 -4.28 1.75 -3.13
N LYS A 20 -4.52 1.82 -4.44
CA LYS A 20 -5.88 1.77 -4.98
C LYS A 20 -6.61 0.49 -4.57
N ASP A 21 -5.92 -0.65 -4.61
CA ASP A 21 -6.53 -1.95 -4.36
C ASP A 21 -6.60 -2.27 -2.86
N TYR A 22 -5.60 -1.84 -2.07
CA TYR A 22 -5.46 -2.27 -0.68
C TYR A 22 -5.52 -1.14 0.35
N HIS A 23 -5.21 0.11 0.00
CA HIS A 23 -5.17 1.23 0.97
C HIS A 23 -5.78 2.50 0.38
N PRO A 24 -7.04 2.46 -0.10
CA PRO A 24 -7.66 3.58 -0.82
C PRO A 24 -7.73 4.86 0.03
N GLU A 25 -7.74 4.74 1.36
CA GLU A 25 -7.70 5.86 2.30
C GLU A 25 -6.36 6.64 2.27
N ARG A 26 -5.29 6.02 1.76
CA ARG A 26 -3.97 6.65 1.60
C ARG A 26 -3.73 7.20 0.20
N LEU A 27 -4.62 6.95 -0.76
CA LEU A 27 -4.42 7.33 -2.16
C LEU A 27 -4.41 8.86 -2.37
N ALA A 28 -5.04 9.62 -1.48
CA ALA A 28 -5.03 11.08 -1.51
C ALA A 28 -3.79 11.70 -0.83
N ASP A 29 -2.95 10.90 -0.15
CA ASP A 29 -1.75 11.37 0.52
C ASP A 29 -0.58 11.46 -0.47
N GLU A 30 -0.56 12.57 -1.22
CA GLU A 30 0.47 12.86 -2.21
C GLU A 30 1.87 12.93 -1.62
N ALA A 31 1.99 13.42 -0.38
CA ALA A 31 3.29 13.50 0.30
C ALA A 31 3.81 12.09 0.61
N PHE A 32 2.97 11.22 1.16
CA PHE A 32 3.29 9.81 1.38
C PHE A 32 3.70 9.12 0.07
N ILE A 33 2.91 9.27 -0.99
CA ILE A 33 3.20 8.62 -2.29
C ILE A 33 4.54 9.08 -2.85
N ARG A 34 4.78 10.40 -2.88
CA ARG A 34 6.05 10.97 -3.34
C ARG A 34 7.21 10.44 -2.51
N ASP A 35 7.19 10.68 -1.21
CA ASP A 35 8.32 10.38 -0.32
C ASP A 35 8.62 8.87 -0.31
N ARG A 36 7.59 8.02 -0.36
CA ARG A 36 7.74 6.56 -0.43
C ARG A 36 8.31 6.09 -1.77
N SER A 37 7.83 6.64 -2.88
CA SER A 37 8.33 6.29 -4.22
C SER A 37 9.77 6.76 -4.44
N ASP A 38 10.14 7.94 -3.92
CA ASP A 38 11.50 8.46 -3.91
C ASP A 38 12.43 7.57 -3.08
N ALA A 39 12.00 7.16 -1.89
CA ALA A 39 12.78 6.26 -1.04
C ALA A 39 13.06 4.91 -1.72
N ALA A 40 12.06 4.34 -2.41
CA ALA A 40 12.24 3.10 -3.16
C ALA A 40 13.21 3.27 -4.34
N ALA A 41 13.09 4.36 -5.10
CA ALA A 41 14.02 4.66 -6.19
C ALA A 41 15.46 4.84 -5.69
N GLN A 42 15.63 5.54 -4.58
CA GLN A 42 16.94 5.73 -3.95
C GLN A 42 17.54 4.40 -3.46
N ALA A 43 16.73 3.54 -2.84
CA ALA A 43 17.15 2.21 -2.40
C ALA A 43 17.60 1.32 -3.58
N TYR A 44 16.90 1.38 -4.71
CA TYR A 44 17.34 0.72 -5.95
C TYR A 44 18.70 1.23 -6.41
N GLU A 45 18.85 2.55 -6.52
CA GLU A 45 20.11 3.16 -6.98
C GLU A 45 21.29 2.82 -6.07
N ASP A 46 21.08 2.83 -4.76
CA ASP A 46 22.13 2.52 -3.80
C ASP A 46 22.52 1.05 -3.85
N ALA A 47 21.56 0.13 -3.97
CA ALA A 47 21.85 -1.29 -4.17
C ALA A 47 22.59 -1.52 -5.50
N PHE A 48 22.14 -0.89 -6.58
CA PHE A 48 22.81 -1.01 -7.88
C PHE A 48 24.26 -0.49 -7.83
N ARG A 49 24.51 0.65 -7.17
CA ARG A 49 25.86 1.20 -6.96
C ARG A 49 26.75 0.32 -6.10
N GLN A 50 26.17 -0.44 -5.18
CA GLN A 50 26.88 -1.43 -4.36
C GLN A 50 27.20 -2.73 -5.12
N GLY A 51 26.77 -2.86 -6.38
CA GLY A 51 27.07 -4.00 -7.23
C GLY A 51 26.07 -5.16 -7.13
N TYR A 52 24.92 -4.94 -6.47
CA TYR A 52 23.83 -5.92 -6.49
C TYR A 52 23.30 -6.08 -7.93
N PRO A 53 22.94 -7.31 -8.35
CA PRO A 53 22.30 -7.48 -9.64
C PRO A 53 20.92 -6.77 -9.67
N ILE A 54 20.47 -6.46 -10.89
CA ILE A 54 19.27 -5.64 -11.14
C ILE A 54 18.04 -6.19 -10.41
N PHE A 55 17.92 -7.52 -10.35
CA PHE A 55 16.80 -8.18 -9.70
C PHE A 55 16.81 -7.97 -8.19
N GLU A 56 17.95 -8.21 -7.51
CA GLU A 56 18.08 -7.96 -6.08
C GLU A 56 17.91 -6.48 -5.71
N ALA A 57 18.46 -5.56 -6.52
CA ALA A 57 18.22 -4.13 -6.31
C ALA A 57 16.71 -3.79 -6.43
N GLY A 58 16.01 -4.40 -7.38
CA GLY A 58 14.56 -4.28 -7.53
C GLY A 58 13.78 -4.83 -6.34
N HIS A 59 14.24 -5.94 -5.74
CA HIS A 59 13.66 -6.49 -4.51
C HIS A 59 13.84 -5.55 -3.32
N ILE A 60 15.05 -5.05 -3.09
CA ILE A 60 15.34 -4.11 -1.99
C ILE A 60 14.44 -2.87 -2.10
N ALA A 61 14.29 -2.31 -3.30
CA ALA A 61 13.40 -1.18 -3.53
C ALA A 61 11.93 -1.52 -3.28
N THR A 62 11.50 -2.74 -3.59
CA THR A 62 10.12 -3.20 -3.33
C THR A 62 9.83 -3.33 -1.85
N GLU A 63 10.78 -3.85 -1.07
CA GLU A 63 10.67 -3.91 0.41
C GLU A 63 10.50 -2.51 1.00
N VAL A 64 11.29 -1.55 0.52
CA VAL A 64 11.13 -0.14 0.92
C VAL A 64 9.77 0.41 0.49
N LEU A 65 9.35 0.14 -0.74
CA LEU A 65 8.09 0.64 -1.30
C LEU A 65 6.88 0.21 -0.45
N PHE A 66 6.84 -1.05 -0.01
CA PHE A 66 5.69 -1.64 0.68
C PHE A 66 5.87 -1.81 2.20
N ALA A 67 6.96 -1.29 2.77
CA ALA A 67 7.19 -1.30 4.21
C ALA A 67 5.99 -0.75 5.00
N GLY A 68 5.42 -1.58 5.88
CA GLY A 68 4.24 -1.22 6.68
C GLY A 68 2.92 -1.16 5.90
N LEU A 69 2.85 -1.67 4.67
CA LEU A 69 1.63 -1.72 3.85
C LEU A 69 1.14 -3.16 3.60
N HIS A 70 1.84 -4.18 4.10
CA HIS A 70 1.48 -5.59 3.86
C HIS A 70 0.11 -5.96 4.43
N PHE A 71 -0.18 -5.49 5.65
CA PHE A 71 -1.49 -5.63 6.23
C PHE A 71 -2.36 -4.42 5.87
N SER A 72 -3.54 -4.70 5.32
CA SER A 72 -4.54 -3.69 5.02
C SER A 72 -5.78 -3.87 5.92
N PRO A 73 -6.02 -2.93 6.85
CA PRO A 73 -7.27 -2.86 7.58
C PRO A 73 -8.49 -2.72 6.65
N TYR A 74 -8.34 -1.96 5.56
CA TYR A 74 -9.40 -1.76 4.55
C TYR A 74 -9.80 -3.10 3.93
N TYR A 75 -8.82 -3.80 3.34
CA TYR A 75 -9.04 -5.02 2.59
C TYR A 75 -9.54 -6.14 3.51
N MET A 76 -9.00 -6.24 4.74
CA MET A 76 -9.52 -7.18 5.74
C MET A 76 -11.01 -6.94 6.01
N LEU A 77 -11.43 -5.69 6.25
CA LEU A 77 -12.83 -5.37 6.52
C LEU A 77 -13.71 -5.64 5.30
N GLU A 78 -13.26 -5.27 4.10
CA GLU A 78 -13.95 -5.59 2.86
C GLU A 78 -14.19 -7.09 2.73
N GLN A 79 -13.16 -7.91 2.91
CA GLN A 79 -13.26 -9.37 2.86
C GLN A 79 -14.18 -9.94 3.96
N ILE A 80 -14.16 -9.39 5.18
CA ILE A 80 -15.10 -9.81 6.23
C ILE A 80 -16.54 -9.50 5.82
N ILE A 81 -16.79 -8.31 5.26
CA ILE A 81 -18.12 -7.91 4.81
C ILE A 81 -18.61 -8.85 3.69
N GLU A 82 -17.77 -9.10 2.69
CA GLU A 82 -18.10 -9.97 1.56
C GLU A 82 -18.36 -11.43 1.98
N ASN A 83 -17.57 -11.96 2.91
CA ASN A 83 -17.67 -13.38 3.28
C ASN A 83 -18.71 -13.65 4.38
N GLU A 84 -18.83 -12.76 5.37
CA GLU A 84 -19.65 -13.00 6.57
C GLU A 84 -20.96 -12.20 6.58
N PHE A 85 -21.03 -11.11 5.81
CA PHE A 85 -22.16 -10.18 5.83
C PHE A 85 -22.82 -9.98 4.46
N ALA A 86 -22.58 -10.84 3.46
CA ALA A 86 -23.17 -10.72 2.11
C ALA A 86 -24.71 -10.65 2.09
N ASN A 87 -25.38 -11.27 3.07
CA ASN A 87 -26.85 -11.22 3.20
C ASN A 87 -27.36 -9.90 3.82
N VAL A 88 -26.46 -9.05 4.34
CA VAL A 88 -26.77 -7.80 5.04
C VAL A 88 -26.25 -6.60 4.24
N VAL A 89 -25.03 -6.70 3.72
CA VAL A 89 -24.40 -5.69 2.88
C VAL A 89 -24.20 -6.30 1.49
N PRO A 90 -24.86 -5.74 0.46
CA PRO A 90 -24.62 -6.18 -0.92
C PRO A 90 -23.15 -6.04 -1.31
N PRO A 91 -22.55 -6.99 -2.05
CA PRO A 91 -21.13 -6.97 -2.40
C PRO A 91 -20.67 -5.66 -3.05
N GLU A 92 -21.51 -5.05 -3.89
CA GLU A 92 -21.22 -3.77 -4.55
C GLU A 92 -21.06 -2.59 -3.59
N ARG A 93 -21.44 -2.76 -2.31
CA ARG A 93 -21.30 -1.75 -1.25
C ARG A 93 -20.20 -2.10 -0.24
N ALA A 94 -19.55 -3.26 -0.36
CA ALA A 94 -18.58 -3.74 0.63
C ALA A 94 -17.40 -2.77 0.78
N ALA A 95 -16.81 -2.34 -0.33
CA ALA A 95 -15.73 -1.36 -0.38
C ALA A 95 -16.08 -0.04 0.36
N ASP A 96 -17.21 0.57 0.00
CA ASP A 96 -17.68 1.82 0.61
C ASP A 96 -17.96 1.66 2.11
N PHE A 97 -18.46 0.49 2.52
CA PHE A 97 -18.75 0.21 3.90
C PHE A 97 -17.47 -0.04 4.72
N ALA A 98 -16.50 -0.76 4.16
CA ALA A 98 -15.17 -0.94 4.76
C ALA A 98 -14.49 0.40 5.06
N LEU A 99 -14.50 1.34 4.09
CA LEU A 99 -13.98 2.70 4.29
C LEU A 99 -14.67 3.46 5.43
N ARG A 100 -15.99 3.29 5.59
CA ARG A 100 -16.74 3.90 6.69
C ARG A 100 -16.40 3.27 8.03
N LEU A 101 -16.29 1.94 8.08
CA LEU A 101 -15.90 1.21 9.29
C LEU A 101 -14.49 1.58 9.75
N LEU A 102 -13.58 1.83 8.80
CA LEU A 102 -12.25 2.37 9.12
C LEU A 102 -12.28 3.72 9.80
N GLN A 103 -13.38 4.49 9.78
CA GLN A 103 -13.49 5.74 10.55
C GLN A 103 -13.95 5.54 11.99
N SER A 104 -14.30 4.31 12.38
CA SER A 104 -14.73 3.98 13.74
C SER A 104 -13.54 3.77 14.66
N ASN A 105 -13.45 4.56 15.74
CA ASN A 105 -12.41 4.40 16.76
C ASN A 105 -12.42 3.00 17.39
N SER A 106 -13.60 2.46 17.71
CA SER A 106 -13.70 1.11 18.30
C SER A 106 -13.16 0.01 17.38
N ILE A 107 -13.31 0.17 16.06
CA ILE A 107 -12.76 -0.79 15.10
C ILE A 107 -11.25 -0.62 15.00
N ARG A 108 -10.75 0.62 14.88
CA ARG A 108 -9.31 0.91 14.87
C ARG A 108 -8.61 0.36 16.12
N GLU A 109 -9.13 0.68 17.29
CA GLU A 109 -8.61 0.20 18.59
C GLU A 109 -8.65 -1.33 18.70
N THR A 110 -9.61 -1.99 18.03
CA THR A 110 -9.66 -3.46 18.02
C THR A 110 -8.57 -4.05 17.14
N ILE A 111 -8.32 -3.45 15.97
CA ILE A 111 -7.27 -3.88 15.05
C ILE A 111 -5.88 -3.64 15.66
N GLU A 112 -5.67 -2.49 16.30
CA GLU A 112 -4.38 -2.11 16.92
C GLU A 112 -3.91 -3.07 18.01
N LYS A 113 -4.82 -3.79 18.68
CA LYS A 113 -4.47 -4.81 19.70
C LYS A 113 -3.61 -5.96 19.17
N TYR A 114 -3.57 -6.14 17.84
CA TYR A 114 -2.85 -7.23 17.20
C TYR A 114 -1.47 -6.81 16.65
N GLU A 115 -1.08 -5.54 16.83
CA GLU A 115 0.16 -4.95 16.28
C GLU A 115 0.47 -5.42 14.84
N PRO A 116 -0.49 -5.27 13.91
CA PRO A 116 -0.37 -5.86 12.58
C PRO A 116 0.61 -5.14 11.65
#